data_AF-A0A2H1W4G6-F1
#
_entry.id   AF-A0A2H1W4G6-F1
#
_cell.length_a   1.000
_cell.length_b   1.000
_cell.length_c   1.000
_cell.angle_alpha   90.00
_cell.angle_beta   90.00
_cell.angle_gamma   90.00
#
_symmetry.space_group_name_H-M   'P 1'
#
loop_
_entity.id
_entity.type
_entity.pdbx_description
1 polymer ?
#
loop_
_entity_poly.entity_id
_entity_poly.type
_entity_poly.pdbx_seq_one_letter_code
_entity_poly.pdbx_strand_id
1 'polypeptide(L)'
;MGPKPPPPPGPPPPPGPPPPPVFGGGSKGGGADDRNALLSSIRQGTKLKKTQTVDKSGPYIPGKVSNVSSGGSPSGGSARSAAPLQNGGGGAPPGLGGLFAGGMPKLRPTGKLAGKAIL
;
A
#
# COMPACT_ATOMS: atom_id res chain seq x y z
N MET A 1 -56.21 -19.23 -65.07
CA MET A 1 -55.49 -19.34 -63.79
C MET A 1 -54.67 -18.06 -63.62
N GLY A 2 -55.12 -17.13 -62.76
CA GLY A 2 -54.38 -15.88 -62.53
C GLY A 2 -53.05 -16.11 -61.80
N PRO A 3 -52.07 -15.20 -61.90
CA PRO A 3 -50.79 -15.35 -61.22
C PRO A 3 -50.99 -15.37 -59.69
N LYS A 4 -50.27 -16.27 -59.01
CA LYS A 4 -50.30 -16.37 -57.55
C LYS A 4 -49.77 -15.06 -56.94
N PRO A 5 -50.40 -14.52 -55.88
CA PRO A 5 -49.91 -13.32 -55.22
C PRO A 5 -48.49 -13.54 -54.67
N PRO A 6 -47.66 -12.48 -54.63
CA PRO A 6 -46.31 -12.57 -54.10
C PRO A 6 -46.34 -12.94 -52.61
N PRO A 7 -45.31 -13.67 -52.12
CA PRO A 7 -45.20 -13.98 -50.71
C PRO A 7 -45.08 -12.70 -49.88
N PRO A 8 -45.60 -12.69 -48.64
CA PRO A 8 -45.49 -11.53 -47.77
C PRO A 8 -44.02 -11.24 -47.44
N PRO A 9 -43.67 -9.95 -47.18
CA PRO A 9 -42.35 -9.59 -46.69
C PRO A 9 -42.00 -10.37 -45.41
N GLY A 10 -40.76 -10.83 -45.32
CA GLY A 10 -40.26 -11.50 -44.12
C GLY A 10 -40.28 -10.58 -42.89
N PRO A 11 -40.24 -11.15 -41.67
CA PRO A 11 -40.18 -10.35 -40.45
C PRO A 11 -38.93 -9.46 -40.46
N PRO A 12 -38.99 -8.27 -39.84
CA PRO A 12 -37.81 -7.41 -39.72
C PRO A 12 -36.70 -8.14 -38.95
N PRO A 13 -35.43 -7.84 -39.26
CA PRO A 13 -34.31 -8.41 -38.51
C PRO A 13 -34.42 -8.02 -37.03
N PRO A 14 -33.99 -8.91 -36.11
CA PRO A 14 -34.01 -8.60 -34.69
C PRO A 14 -33.12 -7.39 -34.37
N PRO A 15 -33.45 -6.59 -33.33
CA PRO A 15 -32.57 -5.55 -32.84
C PRO A 15 -31.19 -6.10 -32.53
N GLY A 16 -30.14 -5.37 -32.92
CA GLY A 16 -28.76 -5.74 -32.62
C GLY A 16 -28.49 -5.81 -31.11
N PRO A 17 -27.42 -6.51 -30.69
CA PRO A 17 -27.04 -6.57 -29.28
C PRO A 17 -26.77 -5.17 -28.73
N PRO A 18 -27.04 -4.94 -27.42
CA PRO A 18 -26.75 -3.65 -26.80
C PRO A 18 -25.24 -3.32 -26.92
N PRO A 19 -24.88 -2.04 -27.04
CA PRO A 19 -23.48 -1.64 -27.09
C PRO A 19 -22.75 -2.10 -25.82
N PRO A 20 -21.47 -2.50 -25.93
CA PRO A 20 -20.68 -2.88 -24.76
C PRO A 20 -20.54 -1.70 -23.78
N PRO A 21 -20.37 -1.96 -22.47
CA PRO A 21 -20.12 -0.91 -21.50
C PRO A 21 -18.85 -0.14 -21.89
N VAL A 22 -19.00 1.15 -22.17
CA VAL A 22 -17.87 2.06 -22.38
C VAL A 22 -17.20 2.32 -21.04
N PHE A 23 -16.14 1.59 -20.73
CA PHE A 23 -15.22 1.95 -19.64
C PHE A 23 -14.15 2.89 -20.21
N GLY A 24 -14.45 4.18 -20.27
CA GLY A 24 -13.51 5.18 -20.78
C GLY A 24 -13.86 6.59 -20.33
N GLY A 25 -12.92 7.25 -19.65
CA GLY A 25 -13.04 8.68 -19.35
C GLY A 25 -12.34 9.18 -18.09
N GLY A 26 -11.22 8.58 -17.67
CA GLY A 26 -10.32 9.26 -16.74
C GLY A 26 -9.64 10.42 -17.47
N SER A 27 -10.23 11.62 -17.43
CA SER A 27 -9.64 12.82 -18.00
C SER A 27 -8.24 13.03 -17.43
N LYS A 28 -7.24 12.98 -18.31
CA LYS A 28 -5.88 13.43 -18.01
C LYS A 28 -5.90 14.94 -17.82
N GLY A 29 -5.61 15.39 -16.60
CA GLY A 29 -5.34 16.79 -16.27
C GLY A 29 -6.52 17.46 -15.55
N GLY A 30 -6.48 17.45 -14.21
CA GLY A 30 -7.52 18.02 -13.37
C GLY A 30 -7.30 19.52 -13.13
N GLY A 31 -8.19 20.35 -13.65
CA GLY A 31 -8.33 21.76 -13.23
C GLY A 31 -8.92 21.90 -11.82
N ALA A 32 -9.05 23.13 -11.33
CA ALA A 32 -9.64 23.40 -10.02
C ALA A 32 -11.09 22.85 -9.89
N ASP A 33 -11.82 22.85 -11.00
CA ASP A 33 -13.19 22.32 -11.08
C ASP A 33 -13.22 20.79 -10.91
N ASP A 34 -12.24 20.08 -11.50
CA ASP A 34 -12.09 18.63 -11.34
C ASP A 34 -11.71 18.26 -9.89
N ARG A 35 -10.92 19.12 -9.24
CA ARG A 35 -10.59 18.96 -7.81
C ARG A 35 -11.85 19.11 -6.95
N ASN A 36 -12.68 20.12 -7.20
CA ASN A 36 -13.91 20.34 -6.44
C ASN A 36 -14.89 19.16 -6.61
N ALA A 37 -15.03 18.63 -7.83
CA ALA A 37 -15.81 17.44 -8.12
C ALA A 37 -15.28 16.21 -7.36
N LEU A 38 -13.96 15.98 -7.40
CA LEU A 38 -13.31 14.89 -6.66
C LEU A 38 -13.54 15.01 -5.14
N LEU A 39 -13.37 16.20 -4.57
CA LEU A 39 -13.59 16.42 -3.14
C LEU A 39 -15.06 16.17 -2.77
N SER A 40 -16.00 16.51 -3.65
CA SER A 40 -17.41 16.18 -3.47
C SER A 40 -17.64 14.67 -3.46
N SER A 41 -17.08 13.92 -4.42
CA SER A 41 -17.24 12.47 -4.47
C SER A 41 -16.57 11.76 -3.28
N ILE A 42 -15.45 12.29 -2.75
CA ILE A 42 -14.83 11.78 -1.52
C ILE A 42 -15.76 11.96 -0.32
N ARG A 43 -16.41 13.13 -0.18
CA ARG A 43 -17.38 13.38 0.90
C ARG A 43 -18.62 12.50 0.79
N GLN A 44 -19.09 12.26 -0.43
CA GLN A 44 -20.21 11.34 -0.69
C GLN A 44 -19.84 9.90 -0.31
N GLY A 45 -18.58 9.52 -0.48
CA GLY A 45 -18.08 8.17 -0.25
C GLY A 45 -18.50 7.19 -1.35
N THR A 46 -17.96 5.98 -1.30
CA THR A 46 -18.31 4.92 -2.25
C THR A 46 -18.29 3.55 -1.57
N LYS A 47 -19.15 2.63 -2.02
CA LYS A 47 -19.18 1.26 -1.51
C LYS A 47 -18.06 0.47 -2.17
N LEU A 48 -17.16 -0.06 -1.34
CA LEU A 48 -16.09 -0.95 -1.79
C LEU A 48 -16.55 -2.42 -1.79
N LYS A 49 -15.89 -3.23 -2.61
CA LYS A 49 -16.09 -4.68 -2.62
C LYS A 49 -15.50 -5.30 -1.35
N LYS A 50 -16.06 -6.42 -0.90
CA LYS A 50 -15.51 -7.19 0.22
C LYS A 50 -14.19 -7.85 -0.20
N THR A 51 -13.21 -7.78 0.69
CA THR A 51 -11.88 -8.37 0.51
C THR A 51 -11.44 -9.02 1.82
N GLN A 52 -10.91 -10.23 1.77
CA GLN A 52 -10.26 -10.88 2.91
C GLN A 52 -8.85 -10.31 3.07
N THR A 53 -8.54 -9.73 4.22
CA THR A 53 -7.19 -9.21 4.53
C THR A 53 -6.45 -10.19 5.42
N VAL A 54 -5.20 -10.51 5.06
CA VAL A 54 -4.27 -11.21 5.96
C VAL A 54 -3.39 -10.16 6.64
N ASP A 55 -3.89 -9.58 7.73
CA ASP A 55 -3.19 -8.55 8.49
C ASP A 55 -2.12 -9.18 9.41
N LYS A 56 -0.85 -8.85 9.16
CA LYS A 56 0.32 -9.29 9.93
C LYS A 56 1.06 -8.10 10.57
N SER A 57 0.37 -7.00 10.80
CA SER A 57 0.95 -5.78 11.40
C SER A 57 1.16 -5.87 12.91
N GLY A 58 0.59 -6.89 13.57
CA GLY A 58 0.74 -7.12 15.00
C GLY A 58 2.19 -7.39 15.43
N PRO A 59 2.57 -7.04 16.68
CA PRO A 59 3.93 -7.27 17.17
C PRO A 59 4.23 -8.76 17.24
N TYR A 60 5.40 -9.16 16.73
CA TYR A 60 5.89 -10.52 16.88
C TYR A 60 6.57 -10.66 18.25
N ILE A 61 5.96 -11.42 19.18
CA ILE A 61 6.53 -11.73 20.49
C ILE A 61 7.01 -13.20 20.48
N PRO A 62 8.31 -13.46 20.32
CA PRO A 62 8.84 -14.81 20.46
C PRO A 62 8.95 -15.19 21.93
N GLY A 63 8.20 -16.21 22.38
CA GLY A 63 8.38 -16.85 23.69
C GLY A 63 7.07 -17.11 24.46
N LYS A 64 7.09 -18.13 25.33
CA LYS A 64 6.01 -18.41 26.29
C LYS A 64 5.85 -17.22 27.24
N VAL A 65 4.70 -16.56 27.21
CA VAL A 65 4.30 -15.66 28.29
C VAL A 65 4.09 -16.57 29.50
N SER A 66 5.01 -16.52 30.46
CA SER A 66 4.75 -17.11 31.77
C SER A 66 3.54 -16.39 32.33
N ASN A 67 2.46 -17.13 32.55
CA ASN A 67 1.22 -16.69 33.19
C ASN A 67 1.54 -15.82 34.42
N VAL A 68 1.46 -14.49 34.28
CA VAL A 68 1.47 -13.58 35.42
C VAL A 68 0.04 -13.14 35.63
N SER A 69 -0.56 -13.73 36.66
CA SER A 69 -1.88 -13.40 37.14
C SER A 69 -1.99 -11.89 37.38
N SER A 70 -3.06 -11.31 36.86
CA SER A 70 -3.74 -10.09 37.31
C SER A 70 -3.02 -9.23 38.37
N GLY A 71 -2.61 -8.03 37.97
CA GLY A 71 -2.49 -6.89 38.90
C GLY A 71 -1.21 -6.08 38.75
N GLY A 72 -1.36 -4.84 38.32
CA GLY A 72 -0.37 -3.78 38.55
C GLY A 72 0.46 -3.40 37.34
N SER A 73 0.22 -2.19 36.82
CA SER A 73 1.23 -1.44 36.07
C SER A 73 2.50 -1.27 36.94
N PRO A 74 3.70 -1.35 36.36
CA PRO A 74 4.81 -0.59 36.87
C PRO A 74 5.24 0.44 35.82
N SER A 75 4.89 1.69 36.09
CA SER A 75 5.76 2.82 35.75
C SER A 75 7.17 2.54 36.28
N GLY A 76 8.21 2.80 35.50
CA GLY A 76 9.57 2.87 36.05
C GLY A 76 10.63 2.45 35.06
N GLY A 77 11.31 3.43 34.47
CA GLY A 77 12.55 3.20 33.76
C GLY A 77 13.60 2.57 34.68
N SER A 78 14.36 1.64 34.13
CA SER A 78 15.63 1.25 34.72
C SER A 78 16.55 0.82 33.60
N ALA A 79 17.54 1.67 33.34
CA ALA A 79 18.68 1.36 32.48
C ALA A 79 19.34 0.08 33.00
N ARG A 80 19.39 -0.96 32.18
CA ARG A 80 20.21 -2.13 32.46
C ARG A 80 21.42 -2.07 31.55
N SER A 81 22.55 -1.78 32.20
CA SER A 81 23.89 -1.63 31.67
C SER A 81 24.24 -2.75 30.68
N ALA A 82 24.81 -2.34 29.55
CA ALA A 82 25.37 -3.24 28.55
C ALA A 82 26.53 -4.06 29.16
N ALA A 83 26.48 -5.37 28.96
CA ALA A 83 27.57 -6.30 29.30
C ALA A 83 28.71 -6.20 28.26
N PRO A 84 29.97 -6.51 28.65
CA PRO A 84 31.17 -5.98 28.01
C PRO A 84 31.54 -6.66 26.68
N LEU A 85 32.06 -5.83 25.78
CA LEU A 85 32.67 -6.20 24.50
C LEU A 85 33.91 -7.08 24.73
N GLN A 86 33.90 -8.30 24.17
CA GLN A 86 35.10 -9.13 24.07
C GLN A 86 35.62 -9.12 22.63
N ASN A 87 36.62 -8.26 22.44
CA ASN A 87 37.84 -8.39 21.64
C ASN A 87 37.85 -9.39 20.46
N GLY A 88 38.17 -8.91 19.26
CA GLY A 88 38.85 -9.74 18.27
C GLY A 88 38.66 -9.35 16.81
N GLY A 89 39.62 -8.60 16.27
CA GLY A 89 40.06 -8.73 14.88
C GLY A 89 39.17 -8.11 13.80
N GLY A 90 39.76 -7.25 12.99
CA GLY A 90 39.08 -6.57 11.89
C GLY A 90 38.41 -7.53 10.91
N GLY A 91 37.20 -7.16 10.49
CA GLY A 91 36.41 -7.89 9.51
C GLY A 91 34.94 -7.63 9.76
N ALA A 92 34.20 -7.29 8.71
CA ALA A 92 32.80 -6.87 8.75
C ALA A 92 31.88 -7.78 9.60
N PRO A 93 30.78 -7.26 10.19
CA PRO A 93 29.84 -8.05 10.95
C PRO A 93 29.31 -9.24 10.12
N PRO A 94 29.33 -10.47 10.66
CA PRO A 94 28.92 -11.66 9.93
C PRO A 94 27.39 -11.63 9.76
N GLY A 95 26.90 -11.61 8.51
CA GLY A 95 25.46 -11.83 8.29
C GLY A 95 24.80 -11.19 7.07
N LEU A 96 25.49 -10.42 6.22
CA LEU A 96 24.87 -9.75 5.07
C LEU A 96 25.18 -10.40 3.72
N GLY A 97 25.28 -11.75 3.69
CA GLY A 97 25.19 -12.58 2.48
C GLY A 97 25.90 -12.05 1.22
N GLY A 98 27.15 -11.60 1.32
CA GLY A 98 27.93 -11.07 0.19
C GLY A 98 27.42 -9.75 -0.41
N LEU A 99 26.31 -9.20 0.07
CA LEU A 99 25.65 -8.02 -0.47
C LEU A 99 26.51 -6.74 -0.37
N PHE A 100 27.41 -6.71 0.62
CA PHE A 100 28.40 -5.65 0.83
C PHE A 100 29.83 -6.16 0.72
N ALA A 101 30.07 -7.26 -0.01
CA ALA A 101 31.43 -7.79 -0.19
C ALA A 101 32.39 -6.77 -0.84
N GLY A 102 31.85 -5.78 -1.58
CA GLY A 102 32.59 -4.64 -2.12
C GLY A 102 32.58 -3.37 -1.24
N GLY A 103 32.12 -3.45 0.01
CA GLY A 103 31.96 -2.31 0.91
C GLY A 103 30.59 -1.61 0.83
N MET A 104 30.27 -0.81 1.85
CA MET A 104 29.03 -0.03 1.89
C MET A 104 29.12 1.20 0.96
N PRO A 105 28.14 1.44 0.07
CA PRO A 105 28.10 2.66 -0.72
C PRO A 105 28.04 3.91 0.17
N LYS A 106 28.98 4.84 -0.02
CA LYS A 106 29.03 6.11 0.73
C LYS A 106 28.09 7.14 0.09
N LEU A 107 27.17 7.69 0.88
CA LEU A 107 26.30 8.78 0.44
C LEU A 107 27.08 10.09 0.35
N ARG A 108 26.69 10.96 -0.58
CA ARG A 108 27.21 12.33 -0.66
C ARG A 108 26.70 13.15 0.53
N PRO A 109 27.50 14.09 1.08
CA PRO A 109 27.04 14.96 2.16
C PRO A 109 25.79 15.74 1.77
N THR A 110 24.69 15.54 2.49
CA THR A 110 23.50 16.38 2.39
C THR A 110 23.62 17.44 3.48
N GLY A 111 23.89 18.70 3.10
CA GLY A 111 24.20 19.81 4.01
C GLY A 111 23.08 20.27 4.97
N LYS A 112 22.27 19.35 5.49
CA LYS A 112 21.19 19.59 6.43
C LYS A 112 21.54 18.97 7.78
N LEU A 113 22.49 19.59 8.48
CA LEU A 113 22.68 19.57 9.94
C LEU A 113 23.91 20.44 10.27
N ALA A 114 23.78 21.74 10.04
CA ALA A 114 24.58 22.76 10.73
C ALA A 114 23.60 23.84 11.19
N GLY A 115 22.66 23.43 12.04
CA GLY A 115 21.75 24.33 12.73
C GLY A 115 22.55 25.14 13.74
N LYS A 116 22.80 26.39 13.37
CA LYS A 116 23.43 27.46 14.14
C LYS A 116 22.71 27.60 15.50
N ALA A 117 23.40 27.28 16.59
CA ALA A 117 22.94 27.63 17.94
C ALA A 117 22.94 29.16 18.04
N ILE A 118 21.75 29.74 18.24
CA ILE A 118 21.59 31.16 18.54
C ILE A 118 21.87 31.27 20.05
N LEU A 119 22.88 32.09 20.38
CA LEU A 119 23.26 32.49 21.74
C LEU A 119 22.12 33.20 22.47
#